data_AF-A0A966PPZ6-F1
#
_entry.id   AF-A0A966PPZ6-F1
#
_cell.length_a   1.000
_cell.length_b   1.000
_cell.length_c   1.000
_cell.angle_alpha   90.00
_cell.angle_beta   90.00
_cell.angle_gamma   90.00
#
_symmetry.space_group_name_H-M   'P 1'
#
loop_
_entity.id
_entity.type
_entity.pdbx_description
1 polymer ?
#
loop_
_entity_poly.entity_id
_entity_poly.type
_entity_poly.pdbx_seq_one_letter_code
_entity_poly.pdbx_strand_id
1 'polypeptide(L)'
;MLVSRRAVFRLGGVGLGAALLGACTKSAGNSPGSSSVDSNPPATATTSSAAPATSTAPLLEGFDMFADTVGISNDGTWWLVESNGMPSHNMMVGITSWQQQVPTPQMYTGDNSWRIPMNPVIADVPVSAKTQLYRGAIALAANGVPIFNALNNRGDDAYLYGELDQWGGHAGRADDYHYHIAPLHLQDTVGANRPIAYALDGYPIYGETEPDGSAVGALDEFNGHTMPDGAY
;
A
#
# COMPACT_ATOMS: atom_id res chain seq x y z
N MET A 1 -13.23 -13.24 34.58
CA MET A 1 -14.11 -12.15 34.11
C MET A 1 -13.45 -11.58 32.86
N LEU A 2 -13.94 -11.98 31.68
CA LEU A 2 -13.38 -11.65 30.37
C LEU A 2 -13.53 -10.14 30.09
N VAL A 3 -12.44 -9.47 29.74
CA VAL A 3 -12.50 -8.22 28.96
C VAL A 3 -12.11 -8.60 27.53
N SER A 4 -13.12 -8.72 26.67
CA SER A 4 -12.95 -8.98 25.25
C SER A 4 -12.35 -7.74 24.57
N ARG A 5 -11.31 -7.93 23.76
CA ARG A 5 -10.58 -6.92 22.97
C ARG A 5 -11.43 -6.18 21.90
N ARG A 6 -12.76 -6.25 21.97
CA ARG A 6 -13.72 -5.52 21.13
C ARG A 6 -13.97 -4.06 21.56
N ALA A 7 -13.23 -3.54 22.54
CA ALA A 7 -13.46 -2.21 23.12
C ALA A 7 -12.48 -1.11 22.66
N VAL A 8 -11.42 -1.43 21.92
CA VAL A 8 -10.38 -0.42 21.57
C VAL A 8 -10.69 0.34 20.27
N PHE A 9 -11.52 -0.18 19.36
CA PHE A 9 -11.90 0.52 18.13
C PHE A 9 -13.18 1.38 18.21
N ARG A 10 -13.58 1.83 19.42
CA ARG A 10 -14.70 2.78 19.60
C ARG A 10 -14.27 4.20 19.99
N LEU A 11 -12.98 4.48 20.17
CA LEU A 11 -12.47 5.84 20.33
C LEU A 11 -11.25 6.04 19.45
N GLY A 12 -11.50 6.47 18.21
CA GLY A 12 -10.43 6.78 17.26
C GLY A 12 -10.95 7.22 15.89
N GLY A 13 -12.22 7.60 15.79
CA GLY A 13 -12.70 8.42 14.68
C GLY A 13 -12.12 9.82 14.85
N VAL A 14 -10.88 10.00 14.40
CA VAL A 14 -10.32 11.31 14.11
C VAL A 14 -9.87 11.28 12.66
N GLY A 15 -10.85 11.41 11.77
CA GLY A 15 -10.61 12.13 10.54
C GLY A 15 -10.21 13.56 10.92
N LEU A 16 -8.94 13.88 10.77
CA LEU A 16 -8.44 15.25 10.91
C LEU A 16 -8.58 15.95 9.56
N GLY A 17 -9.81 16.39 9.30
CA GLY A 17 -10.06 17.53 8.43
C GLY A 17 -9.83 18.83 9.22
N ALA A 18 -9.12 19.75 8.56
CA ALA A 18 -9.01 21.19 8.82
C ALA A 18 -8.34 21.65 10.13
N ALA A 19 -7.22 22.39 10.00
CA ALA A 19 -7.14 23.80 10.44
C ALA A 19 -5.74 24.45 10.29
N LEU A 20 -5.77 25.62 9.62
CA LEU A 20 -4.99 26.87 9.84
C LEU A 20 -3.57 27.08 9.26
N LEU A 21 -3.56 27.91 8.19
CA LEU A 21 -2.92 29.22 8.03
C LEU A 21 -1.48 29.45 8.54
N GLY A 22 -0.60 29.90 7.64
CA GLY A 22 0.46 30.85 8.00
C GLY A 22 1.73 30.93 7.14
N ALA A 23 1.74 31.92 6.25
CA ALA A 23 2.90 32.73 5.84
C ALA A 23 3.91 32.21 4.79
N CYS A 24 3.97 33.03 3.73
CA CYS A 24 4.96 33.08 2.67
C CYS A 24 6.35 33.50 3.18
N THR A 25 7.41 33.08 2.48
CA THR A 25 8.54 33.97 2.15
C THR A 25 9.14 33.65 0.77
N LYS A 26 9.42 34.75 0.06
CA LYS A 26 10.03 34.90 -1.27
C LYS A 26 11.54 34.63 -1.26
N SER A 27 12.07 34.12 -2.37
CA SER A 27 13.33 34.58 -3.01
C SER A 27 13.40 33.95 -4.41
N ALA A 28 13.19 34.67 -5.52
CA ALA A 28 14.09 35.62 -6.20
C ALA A 28 15.32 34.96 -6.87
N GLY A 29 15.37 35.03 -8.20
CA GLY A 29 16.62 35.36 -8.90
C GLY A 29 17.11 34.43 -10.03
N ASN A 30 16.77 34.81 -11.26
CA ASN A 30 17.63 34.84 -12.48
C ASN A 30 18.25 33.56 -13.09
N SER A 31 17.75 33.22 -14.29
CA SER A 31 18.57 32.86 -15.48
C SER A 31 18.99 34.17 -16.21
N PRO A 32 19.93 34.23 -17.20
CA PRO A 32 20.20 33.20 -18.24
C PRO A 32 21.68 33.04 -18.66
N GLY A 33 21.99 32.10 -19.58
CA GLY A 33 23.29 32.14 -20.28
C GLY A 33 23.75 30.89 -21.03
N SER A 34 23.39 30.86 -22.31
CA SER A 34 23.92 30.13 -23.48
C SER A 34 25.34 29.50 -23.47
N SER A 35 25.39 28.27 -23.99
CA SER A 35 26.33 27.68 -24.97
C SER A 35 27.85 27.87 -24.86
N SER A 36 28.59 26.74 -24.86
CA SER A 36 29.64 26.49 -25.86
C SER A 36 30.06 25.02 -25.86
N VAL A 37 30.26 24.52 -27.08
CA VAL A 37 30.75 23.20 -27.46
C VAL A 37 32.27 23.18 -27.28
N ASP A 38 32.84 22.09 -26.77
CA ASP A 38 34.25 21.79 -27.04
C ASP A 38 34.53 20.29 -27.08
N SER A 39 35.37 19.92 -28.04
CA SER A 39 35.61 18.54 -28.51
C SER A 39 37.08 18.19 -28.29
N ASN A 40 37.41 17.10 -27.60
CA ASN A 40 38.60 16.25 -27.87
C ASN A 40 38.65 14.94 -27.01
N PRO A 41 39.56 13.97 -27.26
CA PRO A 41 39.26 12.60 -27.73
C PRO A 41 39.53 11.51 -26.65
N PRO A 42 39.41 10.19 -26.92
CA PRO A 42 39.18 9.20 -25.87
C PRO A 42 40.47 8.75 -25.18
N ALA A 43 40.47 8.77 -23.84
CA ALA A 43 41.47 8.10 -23.03
C ALA A 43 41.01 6.66 -22.73
N THR A 44 41.81 5.69 -23.17
CA THR A 44 41.67 4.26 -22.89
C THR A 44 41.93 4.03 -21.39
N ALA A 45 40.93 3.54 -20.66
CA ALA A 45 41.08 3.15 -19.26
C ALA A 45 40.61 1.71 -19.05
N THR A 46 41.52 0.95 -18.48
CA THR A 46 41.56 -0.47 -18.12
C THR A 46 40.28 -0.99 -17.46
N THR A 47 39.78 -2.11 -17.99
CA THR A 47 38.71 -2.91 -17.39
C THR A 47 39.17 -3.56 -16.08
N SER A 48 38.78 -2.97 -14.95
CA SER A 48 38.75 -3.69 -13.67
C SER A 48 37.39 -4.37 -13.56
N SER A 49 37.38 -5.70 -13.76
CA SER A 49 36.21 -6.53 -13.48
C SER A 49 36.04 -6.63 -11.97
N ALA A 50 35.20 -5.76 -11.41
CA ALA A 50 34.62 -5.98 -10.10
C ALA A 50 33.61 -7.14 -10.23
N ALA A 51 33.78 -8.17 -9.41
CA ALA A 51 32.78 -9.23 -9.27
C ALA A 51 31.42 -8.58 -8.91
N PRO A 52 30.30 -9.02 -9.49
CA PRO A 52 29.02 -8.43 -9.18
C PRO A 52 28.73 -8.69 -7.70
N ALA A 53 28.57 -7.62 -6.93
CA ALA A 53 27.93 -7.69 -5.63
C ALA A 53 26.58 -8.38 -5.88
N THR A 54 26.35 -9.48 -5.16
CA THR A 54 25.08 -10.18 -5.19
C THR A 54 24.06 -9.25 -4.54
N SER A 55 23.47 -8.38 -5.37
CA SER A 55 22.22 -7.70 -5.06
C SER A 55 21.19 -8.81 -4.90
N THR A 56 20.96 -9.25 -3.66
CA THR A 56 19.68 -9.86 -3.31
C THR A 56 18.64 -8.83 -3.68
N ALA A 57 17.90 -9.10 -4.77
CA ALA A 57 16.73 -8.29 -5.10
C ALA A 57 15.90 -8.11 -3.82
N PRO A 58 15.27 -6.95 -3.61
CA PRO A 58 14.40 -6.73 -2.45
C PRO A 58 13.43 -7.90 -2.31
N LEU A 59 13.13 -8.37 -1.10
CA LEU A 59 12.07 -9.36 -0.92
C LEU A 59 10.75 -8.60 -0.77
N LEU A 60 9.68 -9.06 -1.41
CA LEU A 60 8.32 -8.56 -1.13
C LEU A 60 7.79 -9.28 0.12
N GLU A 61 8.24 -8.82 1.29
CA GLU A 61 8.00 -9.48 2.58
C GLU A 61 6.51 -9.59 2.94
N GLY A 62 6.18 -10.58 3.77
CA GLY A 62 4.82 -10.80 4.26
C GLY A 62 4.03 -11.75 3.35
N PHE A 63 4.14 -11.59 2.02
CA PHE A 63 3.47 -12.48 1.06
C PHE A 63 4.00 -13.92 1.10
N ASP A 64 5.25 -14.13 1.49
CA ASP A 64 5.85 -15.46 1.72
C ASP A 64 5.10 -16.26 2.80
N MET A 65 4.42 -15.59 3.74
CA MET A 65 3.59 -16.25 4.76
C MET A 65 2.27 -16.78 4.19
N PHE A 66 1.95 -16.47 2.94
CA PHE A 66 0.75 -16.89 2.22
C PHE A 66 1.07 -17.65 0.92
N ALA A 67 2.25 -18.28 0.83
CA ALA A 67 2.73 -18.96 -0.38
C ALA A 67 1.80 -20.09 -0.89
N ASP A 68 0.90 -20.61 -0.06
CA ASP A 68 -0.11 -21.60 -0.47
C ASP A 68 -1.25 -21.00 -1.33
N THR A 69 -1.48 -19.70 -1.22
CA THR A 69 -2.58 -18.97 -1.89
C THR A 69 -2.11 -17.80 -2.75
N VAL A 70 -0.84 -17.41 -2.61
CA VAL A 70 -0.22 -16.30 -3.32
C VAL A 70 1.03 -16.77 -4.07
N GLY A 71 1.07 -16.50 -5.37
CA GLY A 71 2.26 -16.66 -6.20
C GLY A 71 3.02 -15.34 -6.30
N ILE A 72 4.35 -15.38 -6.25
CA ILE A 72 5.19 -14.20 -6.45
C ILE A 72 6.22 -14.50 -7.52
N SER A 73 6.32 -13.62 -8.51
CA SER A 73 7.42 -13.57 -9.46
C SER A 73 7.82 -12.12 -9.72
N ASN A 74 8.85 -11.88 -10.53
CA ASN A 74 9.20 -10.55 -10.97
C ASN A 74 9.78 -10.58 -12.39
N ASP A 75 9.72 -9.43 -13.06
CA ASP A 75 10.30 -9.21 -14.40
C ASP A 75 11.51 -8.25 -14.38
N GLY A 76 12.03 -7.94 -13.19
CA GLY A 76 13.10 -6.97 -12.95
C GLY A 76 12.64 -5.51 -12.84
N THR A 77 11.38 -5.21 -13.13
CA THR A 77 10.76 -3.88 -12.93
C THR A 77 9.62 -3.95 -11.91
N TRP A 78 8.80 -4.99 -12.01
CA TRP A 78 7.61 -5.22 -11.21
C TRP A 78 7.74 -6.53 -10.44
N TRP A 79 7.25 -6.52 -9.21
CA TRP A 79 6.71 -7.72 -8.60
C TRP A 79 5.38 -8.06 -9.27
N LEU A 80 5.23 -9.31 -9.67
CA LEU A 80 4.00 -9.89 -10.18
C LEU A 80 3.44 -10.80 -9.09
N VAL A 81 2.33 -10.36 -8.49
CA VAL A 81 1.67 -11.08 -7.40
C VAL A 81 0.39 -11.72 -7.91
N GLU A 82 0.34 -13.04 -7.84
CA GLU A 82 -0.79 -13.85 -8.26
C GLU A 82 -1.63 -14.30 -7.07
N SER A 83 -2.95 -14.23 -7.17
CA SER A 83 -3.86 -14.72 -6.14
C SER A 83 -5.24 -15.00 -6.73
N ASN A 84 -6.14 -15.57 -5.92
CA ASN A 84 -7.56 -15.66 -6.29
C ASN A 84 -8.45 -14.61 -5.59
N GLY A 85 -7.86 -13.67 -4.85
CA GLY A 85 -8.59 -12.64 -4.08
C GLY A 85 -9.39 -13.14 -2.88
N MET A 86 -9.23 -14.41 -2.48
CA MET A 86 -10.02 -15.02 -1.40
C MET A 86 -9.21 -15.14 -0.11
N PRO A 87 -9.69 -14.58 1.03
CA PRO A 87 -9.08 -14.82 2.32
C PRO A 87 -9.44 -16.21 2.88
N SER A 88 -8.68 -16.66 3.89
CA SER A 88 -8.98 -17.90 4.63
C SER A 88 -10.08 -17.73 5.69
N HIS A 89 -10.40 -16.49 6.07
CA HIS A 89 -11.44 -16.18 7.04
C HIS A 89 -12.83 -16.13 6.41
N ASN A 90 -13.88 -16.17 7.24
CA ASN A 90 -15.24 -15.94 6.78
C ASN A 90 -15.41 -14.51 6.26
N MET A 91 -16.30 -14.30 5.30
CA MET A 91 -16.57 -12.98 4.68
C MET A 91 -18.03 -12.58 4.87
N MET A 92 -18.34 -11.31 4.64
CA MET A 92 -19.70 -10.73 4.59
C MET A 92 -20.47 -10.74 5.92
N VAL A 93 -19.87 -11.21 7.01
CA VAL A 93 -20.50 -11.26 8.34
C VAL A 93 -20.53 -9.89 8.99
N GLY A 94 -21.72 -9.41 9.31
CA GLY A 94 -21.93 -8.14 10.04
C GLY A 94 -22.28 -6.95 9.15
N ILE A 95 -22.29 -7.12 7.83
CA ILE A 95 -22.69 -6.07 6.88
C ILE A 95 -24.18 -5.71 7.10
N THR A 96 -24.46 -4.41 7.22
CA THR A 96 -25.83 -3.88 7.39
C THR A 96 -26.35 -3.16 6.15
N SER A 97 -25.47 -2.78 5.22
CA SER A 97 -25.79 -2.17 3.94
C SER A 97 -25.17 -3.00 2.81
N TRP A 98 -25.94 -3.97 2.31
CA TRP A 98 -25.43 -4.96 1.35
C TRP A 98 -25.97 -4.74 -0.05
N GLN A 99 -25.07 -4.68 -1.03
CA GLN A 99 -25.39 -4.51 -2.45
C GLN A 99 -25.70 -5.83 -3.19
N GLN A 100 -26.00 -6.93 -2.47
CA GLN A 100 -26.36 -8.23 -3.04
C GLN A 100 -25.27 -8.87 -3.93
N GLN A 101 -24.01 -8.63 -3.59
CA GLN A 101 -22.86 -9.27 -4.23
C GLN A 101 -22.27 -10.31 -3.27
N VAL A 102 -21.72 -11.38 -3.80
CA VAL A 102 -21.16 -12.48 -3.00
C VAL A 102 -19.71 -12.70 -3.39
N PRO A 103 -18.79 -12.98 -2.44
CA PRO A 103 -17.41 -13.25 -2.78
C PRO A 103 -17.28 -14.45 -3.72
N THR A 104 -16.62 -14.23 -4.85
CA THR A 104 -16.21 -15.28 -5.79
C THR A 104 -14.72 -15.17 -6.09
N PRO A 105 -14.02 -16.30 -6.27
CA PRO A 105 -12.61 -16.28 -6.65
C PRO A 105 -12.40 -15.52 -7.97
N GLN A 106 -11.42 -14.63 -7.97
CA GLN A 106 -10.99 -13.88 -9.15
C GLN A 106 -9.73 -14.52 -9.74
N MET A 107 -9.44 -14.33 -11.03
CA MET A 107 -8.23 -14.88 -11.65
C MET A 107 -7.14 -13.83 -11.79
N TYR A 108 -6.53 -13.41 -10.67
CA TYR A 108 -5.38 -12.49 -10.69
C TYR A 108 -4.10 -13.26 -11.02
N THR A 109 -3.98 -13.76 -12.24
CA THR A 109 -2.86 -14.60 -12.70
C THR A 109 -2.39 -14.18 -14.09
N GLY A 110 -1.14 -14.48 -14.45
CA GLY A 110 -0.55 -14.15 -15.75
C GLY A 110 -0.63 -12.66 -16.02
N ASP A 111 -1.23 -12.28 -17.16
CA ASP A 111 -1.39 -10.87 -17.56
C ASP A 111 -2.27 -10.05 -16.60
N ASN A 112 -3.10 -10.72 -15.78
CA ASN A 112 -3.96 -10.11 -14.76
C ASN A 112 -3.36 -10.19 -13.34
N SER A 113 -2.08 -10.55 -13.20
CA SER A 113 -1.37 -10.47 -11.92
C SER A 113 -1.29 -9.02 -11.43
N TRP A 114 -1.29 -8.84 -10.11
CA TRP A 114 -1.05 -7.55 -9.50
C TRP A 114 0.39 -7.13 -9.76
N ARG A 115 0.60 -5.85 -10.06
CA ARG A 115 1.92 -5.28 -10.32
C ARG A 115 2.28 -4.27 -9.25
N ILE A 116 3.41 -4.50 -8.57
CA ILE A 116 3.94 -3.61 -7.54
C ILE A 116 5.36 -3.22 -7.96
N PRO A 117 5.73 -1.93 -8.08
CA PRO A 117 7.06 -1.53 -8.47
C PRO A 117 8.12 -2.09 -7.52
N MET A 118 9.22 -2.62 -8.06
CA MET A 118 10.34 -3.09 -7.23
C MET A 118 11.14 -1.93 -6.62
N ASN A 119 11.06 -0.75 -7.24
CA ASN A 119 11.76 0.47 -6.81
C ASN A 119 10.74 1.62 -6.81
N PRO A 120 9.97 1.79 -5.71
CA PRO A 120 8.99 2.87 -5.61
C PRO A 120 9.68 4.24 -5.65
N VAL A 121 8.98 5.23 -6.21
CA VAL A 121 9.45 6.62 -6.32
C VAL A 121 8.33 7.53 -5.86
N ILE A 122 8.62 8.46 -4.94
CA ILE A 122 7.65 9.44 -4.47
C ILE A 122 7.21 10.29 -5.67
N ALA A 123 5.90 10.37 -5.87
CA ALA A 123 5.34 11.16 -6.96
C ALA A 123 5.56 12.66 -6.72
N ASP A 124 5.97 13.39 -7.75
CA ASP A 124 6.06 14.86 -7.70
C ASP A 124 4.69 15.51 -7.43
N VAL A 125 3.62 14.85 -7.88
CA VAL A 125 2.23 15.27 -7.69
C VAL A 125 1.42 14.05 -7.19
N PRO A 126 1.37 13.81 -5.87
CA PRO A 126 0.66 12.68 -5.30
C PRO A 126 -0.86 12.80 -5.48
N VAL A 127 -1.51 11.64 -5.63
CA VAL A 127 -2.97 11.53 -5.78
C VAL A 127 -3.59 11.20 -4.42
N SER A 128 -4.50 12.05 -3.94
CA SER A 128 -5.15 11.81 -2.65
C SER A 128 -6.34 10.85 -2.77
N ALA A 129 -6.33 9.78 -1.97
CA ALA A 129 -7.49 8.91 -1.79
C ALA A 129 -8.70 9.65 -1.16
N LYS A 130 -8.49 10.82 -0.53
CA LYS A 130 -9.58 11.64 0.02
C LYS A 130 -10.47 12.26 -1.06
N THR A 131 -9.95 12.44 -2.26
CA THR A 131 -10.65 13.13 -3.36
C THR A 131 -10.69 12.33 -4.67
N GLN A 132 -9.91 11.25 -4.77
CA GLN A 132 -9.75 10.41 -5.97
C GLN A 132 -9.65 8.92 -5.59
N LEU A 133 -9.45 8.04 -6.58
CA LEU A 133 -9.26 6.60 -6.40
C LEU A 133 -10.44 5.86 -5.74
N TYR A 134 -11.68 6.32 -5.95
CA TYR A 134 -12.88 5.67 -5.38
C TYR A 134 -13.28 4.34 -6.03
N ARG A 135 -12.46 3.82 -6.96
CA ARG A 135 -12.75 2.61 -7.74
C ARG A 135 -11.46 1.85 -8.00
N GLY A 136 -11.52 0.54 -7.79
CA GLY A 136 -10.36 -0.34 -7.94
C GLY A 136 -9.48 -0.35 -6.70
N ALA A 137 -8.54 -1.29 -6.70
CA ALA A 137 -7.58 -1.43 -5.64
C ALA A 137 -6.55 -0.29 -5.69
N ILE A 138 -6.10 0.12 -4.51
CA ILE A 138 -4.99 1.05 -4.29
C ILE A 138 -3.82 0.37 -3.59
N ALA A 139 -4.06 -0.79 -2.99
CA ALA A 139 -3.08 -1.63 -2.33
C ALA A 139 -3.46 -3.11 -2.46
N LEU A 140 -2.52 -3.99 -2.13
CA LEU A 140 -2.70 -5.43 -2.07
C LEU A 140 -2.25 -5.95 -0.70
N ALA A 141 -3.14 -6.65 0.00
CA ALA A 141 -2.82 -7.29 1.27
C ALA A 141 -1.90 -8.50 1.08
N ALA A 142 -1.10 -8.83 2.09
CA ALA A 142 -0.14 -9.94 2.05
C ALA A 142 -0.81 -11.31 1.77
N ASN A 143 -2.10 -11.46 2.10
CA ASN A 143 -2.89 -12.65 1.79
C ASN A 143 -3.44 -12.67 0.35
N GLY A 144 -3.07 -11.71 -0.50
CA GLY A 144 -3.48 -11.60 -1.89
C GLY A 144 -4.88 -10.98 -2.10
N VAL A 145 -5.51 -10.45 -1.05
CA VAL A 145 -6.80 -9.75 -1.16
C VAL A 145 -6.58 -8.27 -1.51
N PRO A 146 -7.28 -7.71 -2.49
CA PRO A 146 -7.14 -6.29 -2.84
C PRO A 146 -7.61 -5.38 -1.71
N ILE A 147 -7.01 -4.20 -1.61
CA ILE A 147 -7.42 -3.13 -0.69
C ILE A 147 -7.86 -1.94 -1.53
N PHE A 148 -9.11 -1.54 -1.35
CA PHE A 148 -9.74 -0.40 -2.00
C PHE A 148 -9.68 0.81 -1.06
N ASN A 149 -10.00 1.96 -1.61
CA ASN A 149 -10.09 3.21 -0.84
C ASN A 149 -11.10 3.07 0.31
N ALA A 150 -10.82 3.63 1.48
CA ALA A 150 -11.75 3.67 2.61
C ALA A 150 -13.12 4.28 2.25
N LEU A 151 -13.14 5.16 1.24
CA LEU A 151 -14.35 5.70 0.65
C LEU A 151 -14.87 4.80 -0.48
N ASN A 152 -16.18 4.57 -0.50
CA ASN A 152 -16.83 3.87 -1.58
C ASN A 152 -16.95 4.75 -2.85
N ASN A 153 -17.55 4.21 -3.90
CA ASN A 153 -17.66 4.89 -5.20
C ASN A 153 -18.51 6.18 -5.21
N ARG A 154 -19.20 6.51 -4.10
CA ARG A 154 -19.95 7.75 -3.89
C ARG A 154 -19.16 8.78 -3.08
N GLY A 155 -18.03 8.39 -2.49
CA GLY A 155 -17.26 9.19 -1.55
C GLY A 155 -17.72 9.05 -0.10
N ASP A 156 -18.63 8.11 0.21
CA ASP A 156 -19.02 7.82 1.59
C ASP A 156 -17.99 6.88 2.24
N ASP A 157 -17.73 7.04 3.54
CA ASP A 157 -16.93 6.07 4.30
C ASP A 157 -17.64 4.71 4.36
N ALA A 158 -17.02 3.68 3.77
CA ALA A 158 -17.64 2.36 3.61
C ALA A 158 -17.94 1.67 4.95
N TYR A 159 -17.10 1.90 5.97
CA TYR A 159 -17.31 1.36 7.31
C TYR A 159 -18.51 2.01 7.99
N LEU A 160 -18.56 3.34 7.99
CA LEU A 160 -19.66 4.11 8.59
C LEU A 160 -20.98 3.90 7.86
N TYR A 161 -20.94 3.65 6.55
CA TYR A 161 -22.10 3.29 5.75
C TYR A 161 -22.59 1.85 6.02
N GLY A 162 -21.82 1.05 6.75
CA GLY A 162 -22.18 -0.32 7.14
C GLY A 162 -22.02 -1.34 6.01
N GLU A 163 -21.13 -1.07 5.05
CA GLU A 163 -20.88 -1.94 3.89
C GLU A 163 -19.87 -3.06 4.20
N LEU A 164 -19.13 -2.95 5.32
CA LEU A 164 -18.00 -3.83 5.63
C LEU A 164 -18.37 -4.94 6.62
N ASP A 165 -17.74 -6.10 6.43
CA ASP A 165 -17.79 -7.20 7.38
C ASP A 165 -16.84 -6.97 8.57
N GLN A 166 -16.83 -7.93 9.50
CA GLN A 166 -16.01 -7.86 10.71
C GLN A 166 -14.49 -7.79 10.46
N TRP A 167 -14.02 -8.06 9.23
CA TRP A 167 -12.62 -7.98 8.83
C TRP A 167 -12.30 -6.70 8.05
N GLY A 168 -13.29 -5.83 7.83
CA GLY A 168 -13.13 -4.57 7.13
C GLY A 168 -13.22 -4.69 5.61
N GLY A 169 -13.81 -5.77 5.08
CA GLY A 169 -13.99 -5.97 3.64
C GLY A 169 -15.41 -6.31 3.23
N HIS A 170 -15.64 -6.36 1.91
CA HIS A 170 -16.93 -6.77 1.34
C HIS A 170 -16.78 -7.27 -0.09
N ALA A 171 -17.86 -7.85 -0.65
CA ALA A 171 -17.97 -8.13 -2.07
C ALA A 171 -18.41 -6.90 -2.88
N GLY A 172 -17.56 -6.49 -3.80
CA GLY A 172 -17.78 -5.44 -4.79
C GLY A 172 -18.69 -5.84 -5.94
N ARG A 173 -18.91 -4.89 -6.86
CA ARG A 173 -19.48 -5.22 -8.16
C ARG A 173 -18.49 -6.11 -8.91
N ALA A 174 -18.99 -7.17 -9.56
CA ALA A 174 -18.20 -8.28 -10.11
C ALA A 174 -17.79 -9.33 -9.07
N ASP A 175 -18.43 -9.31 -7.90
CA ASP A 175 -18.34 -10.37 -6.89
C ASP A 175 -16.91 -10.58 -6.35
N ASP A 176 -16.05 -9.57 -6.44
CA ASP A 176 -14.70 -9.58 -5.88
C ASP A 176 -14.73 -9.19 -4.40
N TYR A 177 -14.07 -9.96 -3.53
CA TYR A 177 -13.88 -9.56 -2.15
C TYR A 177 -12.67 -8.64 -2.02
N HIS A 178 -12.81 -7.53 -1.31
CA HIS A 178 -11.72 -6.61 -1.03
C HIS A 178 -11.91 -5.93 0.32
N TYR A 179 -10.79 -5.48 0.90
CA TYR A 179 -10.81 -4.67 2.12
C TYR A 179 -10.97 -3.18 1.79
N HIS A 180 -11.60 -2.44 2.68
CA HIS A 180 -11.60 -0.96 2.71
C HIS A 180 -10.80 -0.41 3.90
N ILE A 181 -10.39 -1.28 4.82
CA ILE A 181 -9.60 -0.96 6.01
C ILE A 181 -8.31 -1.78 5.96
N ALA A 182 -7.21 -1.24 6.48
CA ALA A 182 -5.98 -1.99 6.66
C ALA A 182 -6.27 -3.31 7.43
N PRO A 183 -5.95 -4.49 6.87
CA PRO A 183 -6.29 -5.76 7.49
C PRO A 183 -5.32 -6.11 8.61
N LEU A 184 -5.39 -5.39 9.73
CA LEU A 184 -4.47 -5.52 10.88
C LEU A 184 -4.41 -6.95 11.46
N HIS A 185 -5.46 -7.74 11.30
CA HIS A 185 -5.49 -9.15 11.70
C HIS A 185 -4.41 -9.99 11.00
N LEU A 186 -3.89 -9.56 9.84
CA LEU A 186 -2.79 -10.27 9.18
C LEU A 186 -1.48 -10.20 9.97
N GLN A 187 -1.33 -9.24 10.90
CA GLN A 187 -0.15 -9.18 11.79
C GLN A 187 0.02 -10.46 12.62
N ASP A 188 -1.07 -11.17 12.93
CA ASP A 188 -1.01 -12.46 13.65
C ASP A 188 -0.27 -13.54 12.83
N THR A 189 -0.24 -13.40 11.50
CA THR A 189 0.44 -14.33 10.57
C THR A 189 1.77 -13.79 10.09
N VAL A 190 1.83 -12.53 9.65
CA VAL A 190 3.07 -11.96 9.08
C VAL A 190 4.08 -11.54 10.14
N GLY A 191 3.63 -11.20 11.35
CA GLY A 191 4.44 -10.63 12.41
C GLY A 191 4.36 -9.11 12.46
N ALA A 192 4.63 -8.53 13.64
CA ALA A 192 4.47 -7.09 13.86
C ALA A 192 5.47 -6.22 13.09
N ASN A 193 6.63 -6.77 12.74
CA ASN A 193 7.73 -6.08 12.09
C ASN A 193 7.76 -6.21 10.56
N ARG A 194 6.70 -6.76 9.97
CA ARG A 194 6.63 -7.08 8.54
C ARG A 194 5.39 -6.44 7.92
N PRO A 195 5.42 -6.08 6.63
CA PRO A 195 4.27 -5.48 5.98
C PRO A 195 3.07 -6.41 5.97
N ILE A 196 1.88 -5.86 6.24
CA ILE A 196 0.60 -6.55 6.08
C ILE A 196 0.01 -6.37 4.69
N ALA A 197 0.50 -5.39 3.94
CA ALA A 197 0.08 -5.04 2.60
C ALA A 197 1.15 -4.18 1.92
N TYR A 198 0.97 -3.92 0.63
CA TYR A 198 1.74 -2.94 -0.12
C TYR A 198 0.79 -2.07 -0.93
N ALA A 199 1.02 -0.77 -0.95
CA ALA A 199 0.39 0.13 -1.90
C ALA A 199 0.83 -0.23 -3.34
N LEU A 200 -0.05 -0.03 -4.32
CA LEU A 200 0.24 -0.39 -5.71
C LEU A 200 1.34 0.48 -6.36
N ASP A 201 1.74 1.56 -5.70
CA ASP A 201 2.92 2.36 -6.05
C ASP A 201 4.23 1.86 -5.41
N GLY A 202 4.17 0.79 -4.61
CA GLY A 202 5.32 0.02 -4.14
C GLY A 202 5.70 0.21 -2.67
N TYR A 203 5.03 1.11 -1.94
CA TYR A 203 5.34 1.34 -0.53
C TYR A 203 4.69 0.30 0.39
N PRO A 204 5.43 -0.23 1.38
CA PRO A 204 4.89 -1.18 2.35
C PRO A 204 3.87 -0.51 3.29
N ILE A 205 2.85 -1.27 3.67
CA ILE A 205 1.87 -0.88 4.68
C ILE A 205 2.07 -1.78 5.89
N TYR A 206 2.46 -1.19 7.01
CA TYR A 206 2.61 -1.87 8.29
C TYR A 206 1.34 -1.78 9.13
N GLY A 207 1.32 -2.49 10.26
CA GLY A 207 0.21 -2.45 11.20
C GLY A 207 0.35 -1.32 12.23
N GLU A 208 -0.01 -1.60 13.49
CA GLU A 208 -0.12 -0.57 14.55
C GLU A 208 1.22 -0.09 15.14
N THR A 209 2.35 -0.63 14.69
CA THR A 209 3.70 -0.33 15.19
C THR A 209 4.68 -0.23 14.04
N GLU A 210 5.77 0.51 14.28
CA GLU A 210 6.93 0.50 13.39
C GLU A 210 7.58 -0.90 13.35
N PRO A 211 8.45 -1.17 12.35
CA PRO A 211 9.17 -2.44 12.27
C PRO A 211 10.01 -2.79 13.51
N ASP A 212 10.49 -1.79 14.25
CA ASP A 212 11.23 -1.97 15.50
C ASP A 212 10.34 -2.16 16.74
N GLY A 213 9.01 -2.12 16.56
CA GLY A 213 8.00 -2.25 17.60
C GLY A 213 7.69 -0.95 18.35
N SER A 214 8.29 0.18 17.97
CA SER A 214 7.92 1.48 18.50
C SER A 214 6.55 1.95 17.99
N ALA A 215 5.99 2.97 18.64
CA ALA A 215 4.73 3.55 18.20
C ALA A 215 4.90 4.29 16.87
N VAL A 216 3.87 4.21 16.01
CA VAL A 216 3.86 4.88 14.71
C VAL A 216 4.15 6.37 14.87
N GLY A 217 5.09 6.86 14.06
CA GLY A 217 5.46 8.26 13.94
C GLY A 217 4.33 9.17 13.43
N ALA A 218 4.68 10.45 13.23
CA ALA A 218 3.75 11.42 12.68
C ALA A 218 3.57 11.17 11.18
N LEU A 219 2.33 10.84 10.80
CA LEU A 219 1.97 10.62 9.40
C LEU A 219 1.83 11.94 8.63
N ASP A 220 2.13 11.88 7.34
CA ASP A 220 1.89 12.95 6.38
C ASP A 220 0.42 13.01 5.92
N GLU A 221 0.13 13.88 4.96
CA GLU A 221 -1.24 14.08 4.47
C GLU A 221 -1.84 12.88 3.71
N PHE A 222 -1.00 11.92 3.30
CA PHE A 222 -1.33 10.67 2.59
C PHE A 222 -1.30 9.44 3.51
N ASN A 223 -1.11 9.64 4.83
CA ASN A 223 -1.02 8.60 5.85
C ASN A 223 0.25 7.72 5.76
N GLY A 224 1.32 8.21 5.13
CA GLY A 224 2.65 7.58 5.19
C GLY A 224 3.62 8.41 6.05
N HIS A 225 4.86 7.95 6.23
CA HIS A 225 5.93 8.77 6.80
C HIS A 225 7.31 8.24 6.42
N THR A 226 8.36 9.01 6.67
CA THR A 226 9.74 8.53 6.51
C THR A 226 10.29 8.09 7.86
N MET A 227 10.77 6.85 7.92
CA MET A 227 11.46 6.27 9.07
C MET A 227 12.87 6.89 9.24
N PRO A 228 13.50 6.76 10.42
CA PRO A 228 14.83 7.31 10.68
C PRO A 228 15.94 6.82 9.73
N ASP A 229 15.77 5.65 9.12
CA ASP A 229 16.69 5.06 8.14
C ASP A 229 16.47 5.58 6.70
N GLY A 230 15.46 6.42 6.48
CA GLY A 230 15.13 7.02 5.19
C GLY A 230 14.15 6.21 4.34
N ALA A 231 13.69 5.04 4.79
CA ALA A 231 12.60 4.33 4.13
C ALA A 231 11.27 5.06 4.36
N TYR A 232 10.39 5.05 3.36
CA TYR A 232 9.02 5.58 3.43
C TYR A 232 8.03 4.43 3.58
#